data_AF-A0A1W1HZL9-F1
#
_entry.id   AF-A0A1W1HZL9-F1
#
_cell.length_a   1.000
_cell.length_b   1.000
_cell.length_c   1.000
_cell.angle_alpha   90.00
_cell.angle_beta   90.00
_cell.angle_gamma   90.00
#
_symmetry.space_group_name_H-M   'P 1'
#
loop_
_entity.id
_entity.type
_entity.pdbx_description
1 polymer ?
#
loop_
_entity_poly.entity_id
_entity_poly.type
_entity_poly.pdbx_seq_one_letter_code
_entity_poly.pdbx_strand_id
1 'polypeptide(L)' 'MFVERLWKSLKYEEVYVHAYDTVSAAHQGVERYLTFYNQTRPHQALDGQTPDQVYYDNLTTRLTAA' A
#
# COMPACT_ATOMS: atom_id res chain seq x y z
N MET A 1 -14.00 -3.03 1.76
CA MET A 1 -13.08 -2.49 2.78
C MET A 1 -11.62 -2.65 2.33
N PHE A 2 -11.07 -1.65 1.62
CA PHE A 2 -9.66 -1.67 1.16
C PHE A 2 -8.69 -1.36 2.31
N VAL A 3 -9.06 -0.36 3.12
CA VAL A 3 -8.32 0.12 4.30
C VAL A 3 -8.14 -0.98 5.35
N GLU A 4 -9.15 -1.83 5.58
CA GLU A 4 -9.03 -2.95 6.53
C GLU A 4 -7.98 -3.99 6.11
N ARG A 5 -7.93 -4.37 4.83
CA ARG A 5 -6.94 -5.33 4.31
C ARG A 5 -5.54 -4.74 4.35
N LEU A 6 -5.39 -3.45 4.03
CA LEU A 6 -4.13 -2.73 4.17
C LEU A 6 -3.63 -2.78 5.62
N TRP A 7 -4.46 -2.37 6.58
CA TRP A 7 -4.08 -2.36 8.00
C TRP A 7 -3.74 -3.74 8.54
N LYS A 8 -4.46 -4.78 8.10
CA LYS A 8 -4.11 -6.16 8.46
C LYS A 8 -2.72 -6.51 7.91
N SER A 9 -2.48 -6.27 6.63
CA SER A 9 -1.21 -6.64 5.99
C SER A 9 -0.03 -5.87 6.60
N LEU A 10 -0.15 -4.54 6.76
CA LEU A 10 0.88 -3.70 7.40
C LEU A 10 1.24 -4.20 8.81
N LYS A 11 0.24 -4.52 9.63
CA LYS A 11 0.53 -4.98 10.99
C LYS A 11 1.26 -6.32 11.00
N TYR A 12 0.82 -7.28 10.21
CA TYR A 12 1.36 -8.65 10.27
C TYR A 12 2.63 -8.86 9.45
N GLU A 13 2.82 -8.12 8.37
CA GLU A 13 3.96 -8.28 7.46
C GLU A 13 5.10 -7.30 7.78
N GLU A 14 4.80 -6.17 8.44
CA GLU A 14 5.79 -5.14 8.76
C GLU A 14 5.87 -4.91 10.28
N VAL A 15 4.81 -4.45 10.94
CA VAL A 15 4.94 -3.96 12.33
C VAL A 15 5.22 -5.07 13.36
N TYR A 16 4.53 -6.20 13.28
CA TYR A 16 4.63 -7.26 14.30
C TYR A 16 5.86 -8.16 14.16
N VAL A 17 6.47 -8.18 12.98
CA VAL A 17 7.67 -8.98 12.69
C VAL A 17 8.94 -8.18 12.99
N HIS A 18 8.87 -6.85 13.00
CA HIS A 18 10.02 -5.99 13.21
C HIS A 18 10.07 -5.43 14.64
N ALA A 19 11.19 -5.67 15.32
CA ALA A 19 11.49 -5.06 16.62
C ALA A 19 12.23 -3.73 16.41
N TYR A 20 11.49 -2.67 16.08
CA TYR A 20 12.07 -1.35 15.84
C TYR A 20 12.66 -0.73 17.10
N ASP A 21 13.96 -0.40 17.07
CA ASP A 21 14.66 0.25 18.19
C ASP A 21 14.25 1.71 18.39
N THR A 22 13.83 2.38 17.32
CA THR A 22 13.44 3.80 17.35
C THR A 22 12.21 4.07 16.51
N VAL A 23 11.49 5.15 16.84
CA VAL A 23 10.37 5.64 16.04
C VAL A 23 10.81 6.02 14.62
N SER A 24 12.02 6.56 14.45
CA SER A 24 12.55 6.88 13.11
C SER A 24 12.75 5.63 12.27
N ALA A 25 13.30 4.56 12.85
CA ALA A 25 13.43 3.28 12.17
C ALA A 25 12.06 2.69 11.79
N ALA A 26 11.08 2.75 12.70
CA ALA A 26 9.71 2.33 12.43
C ALA A 26 9.07 3.13 11.29
N HIS A 27 9.26 4.44 11.27
CA HIS A 27 8.73 5.30 10.21
C HIS A 27 9.30 4.93 8.85
N GLN A 28 10.62 4.76 8.75
CA GLN A 28 11.27 4.35 7.49
C GLN A 28 10.84 2.96 7.03
N GLY A 29 10.61 2.03 7.97
CA GLY A 29 10.07 0.69 7.68
C GLY A 29 8.67 0.75 7.09
N VAL A 30 7.77 1.44 7.78
CA VAL A 30 6.39 1.65 7.32
C VAL A 30 6.36 2.35 5.97
N GLU A 31 7.19 3.37 5.75
CA GLU A 31 7.30 4.06 4.46
C GLU A 31 7.69 3.10 3.35
N ARG A 32 8.78 2.32 3.53
CA ARG A 32 9.20 1.30 2.55
C ARG A 32 8.11 0.29 2.26
N TYR A 33 7.43 -0.20 3.30
CA TYR A 33 6.36 -1.18 3.14
C TYR A 33 5.17 -0.60 2.36
N LEU A 34 4.76 0.64 2.65
CA LEU A 34 3.67 1.29 1.94
C LEU A 34 4.03 1.55 0.47
N THR A 35 5.27 1.97 0.17
CA THR A 35 5.75 2.07 -1.21
C THR A 35 5.65 0.73 -1.93
N PHE A 36 6.13 -0.35 -1.32
CA PHE A 36 6.01 -1.70 -1.89
C PHE A 36 4.54 -2.11 -2.12
N TYR A 37 3.68 -1.90 -1.11
CA TYR A 37 2.27 -2.29 -1.16
C TYR A 37 1.52 -1.57 -2.30
N ASN A 38 1.82 -0.28 -2.50
CA ASN A 38 1.15 0.59 -3.47
C ASN A 38 1.71 0.46 -4.90
N GLN A 39 3.02 0.25 -5.04
CA GLN A 39 3.69 0.32 -6.35
C GLN A 39 4.07 -1.02 -6.93
N THR A 40 4.26 -2.05 -6.09
CA THR A 40 4.87 -3.32 -6.53
C THR A 40 3.97 -4.52 -6.30
N ARG A 41 3.24 -4.57 -5.18
CA ARG A 41 2.42 -5.75 -4.82
C ARG A 41 1.18 -5.85 -5.72
N PRO A 42 1.02 -6.93 -6.51
CA PRO A 42 -0.23 -7.18 -7.21
C PRO A 42 -1.31 -7.64 -6.23
N HIS A 43 -2.54 -7.12 -6.38
CA HIS A 43 -3.66 -7.48 -5.51
C HIS A 43 -4.74 -8.23 -6.28
N GLN A 44 -5.10 -9.43 -5.82
CA GLN A 44 -6.16 -10.23 -6.46
C GLN A 44 -7.51 -9.50 -6.49
N ALA A 45 -7.79 -8.67 -5.48
CA ALA A 45 -9.01 -7.85 -5.44
C ALA A 45 -9.01 -6.70 -6.47
N LEU A 46 -7.86 -6.42 -7.10
CA LEU A 46 -7.65 -5.43 -8.14
C LEU A 46 -7.24 -6.11 -9.46
N ASP A 47 -7.68 -7.35 -9.69
CA ASP A 47 -7.35 -8.13 -10.89
C ASP A 47 -5.84 -8.25 -11.18
N GLY A 48 -5.04 -8.30 -10.10
CA GLY A 48 -3.58 -8.38 -10.19
C GLY A 48 -2.87 -7.04 -10.38
N GLN A 49 -3.60 -5.93 -10.44
CA GLN A 49 -3.03 -4.59 -10.49
C GLN A 49 -2.56 -4.12 -9.11
N THR A 50 -1.72 -3.09 -9.10
CA THR A 50 -1.30 -2.40 -7.89
C THR A 50 -2.29 -1.28 -7.52
N PRO A 51 -2.34 -0.85 -6.25
CA PRO A 51 -3.21 0.24 -5.83
C PRO A 51 -2.93 1.54 -6.58
N ASP A 52 -1.65 1.84 -6.88
CA ASP A 52 -1.27 3.04 -7.63
C ASP A 52 -1.79 2.97 -9.07
N GLN A 53 -1.65 1.82 -9.75
CA GLN A 53 -2.20 1.65 -11.11
C GLN A 53 -3.68 1.98 -11.14
N VAL A 54 -4.46 1.36 -10.26
CA VAL A 54 -5.91 1.60 -10.17
C VAL A 54 -6.20 3.06 -9.87
N TYR A 55 -5.49 3.68 -8.93
CA TYR A 55 -5.70 5.08 -8.58
C TYR A 55 -5.45 6.03 -9.75
N TYR A 56 -4.31 5.89 -10.44
CA TYR A 56 -3.94 6.76 -11.55
C TYR A 56 -4.78 6.53 -12.81
N ASP A 57 -5.19 5.31 -13.10
CA ASP A 57 -6.10 5.00 -14.21
C ASP A 57 -7.47 5.64 -13.97
N ASN A 58 -7.99 5.53 -12.75
CA ASN A 58 -9.24 6.19 -12.35
C ASN A 58 -9.10 7.73 -12.38
N LEU A 59 -7.98 8.27 -11.91
CA LEU A 59 -7.72 9.71 -11.94
C LEU A 59 -7.71 10.23 -13.39
N THR A 60 -6.98 9.56 -14.27
CA THR A 60 -6.92 9.87 -15.70
C THR A 60 -8.31 9.84 -16.32
N THR A 61 -9.07 8.77 -16.07
CA THR A 61 -10.45 8.62 -16.57
C THR A 61 -11.34 9.79 -16.17
N ARG A 62 -11.26 10.23 -14.90
CA ARG A 62 -12.04 11.36 -14.39
C ARG A 62 -11.64 12.69 -15.02
N LEU A 63 -10.35 12.90 -15.27
CA LEU A 63 -9.84 14.11 -15.92
C LEU A 63 -10.22 14.16 -17.40
N THR A 64 -10.26 13.01 -18.09
CA THR A 64 -10.65 12.94 -19.51
C THR A 64 -12.16 13.04 -19.75
N ALA A 65 -12.97 12.82 -18.72
CA ALA A 65 -14.43 12.88 -18.79
C ALA A 65 -15.01 14.25 -18.43
N ALA A 66 -14.17 15.22 -18.06
CA ALA A 66 -14.52 16.60 -17.71
C ALA A 66 -14.20 17.55 -18.88
#